data_AF-A0A6V7J3L9-F1
#
_entry.id   AF-A0A6V7J3L9-F1
#
_cell.length_a   1.000
_cell.length_b   1.000
_cell.length_c   1.000
_cell.angle_alpha   90.00
_cell.angle_beta   90.00
_cell.angle_gamma   90.00
#
_symmetry.space_group_name_H-M   'P 1'
#
loop_
_entity.id
_entity.type
_entity.pdbx_description
1 polymer ?
#
loop_
_entity_poly.entity_id
_entity_poly.type
_entity_poly.pdbx_seq_one_letter_code
_entity_poly.pdbx_strand_id
1 'polypeptide(L)' 'FEEAFNLFDKDRDGSITKEELGRVMRGLGQFARTEELRTMLEEIDTD' A
#
# COMPACT_ATOMS: atom_id res chain seq x y z
N PHE A 1 -2.32 -12.08 -5.38
CA PHE A 1 -1.46 -10.89 -5.22
C PHE A 1 -1.93 -9.75 -6.08
N GLU A 2 -2.29 -9.99 -7.35
CA GLU A 2 -2.74 -8.95 -8.30
C GLU A 2 -4.01 -8.18 -7.89
N GLU A 3 -5.03 -8.85 -7.33
CA GLU A 3 -6.26 -8.14 -6.90
C GLU A 3 -6.04 -7.21 -5.70
N ALA A 4 -5.18 -7.62 -4.76
CA ALA A 4 -4.79 -6.76 -3.65
C ALA A 4 -3.94 -5.60 -4.17
N PHE A 5 -2.99 -5.87 -5.09
CA PHE A 5 -2.18 -4.85 -5.73
C PHE A 5 -3.02 -3.79 -6.44
N ASN A 6 -4.02 -4.22 -7.22
CA ASN A 6 -4.99 -3.35 -7.91
C ASN A 6 -5.89 -2.54 -6.96
N LEU A 7 -6.00 -2.96 -5.69
CA LEU A 7 -6.73 -2.21 -4.68
C LEU A 7 -5.92 -0.98 -4.21
N PHE A 8 -4.59 -1.15 -4.12
CA PHE A 8 -3.63 -0.15 -3.67
C PHE A 8 -3.15 0.76 -4.80
N ASP A 9 -2.70 0.18 -5.91
CA ASP A 9 -2.27 0.86 -7.13
C ASP A 9 -3.48 1.53 -7.80
N LYS A 10 -3.66 2.83 -7.54
CA LYS A 10 -4.83 3.60 -7.98
C LYS A 10 -4.62 4.19 -9.37
N ASP A 11 -3.39 4.52 -9.72
CA ASP A 11 -3.05 5.08 -11.02
C ASP A 11 -2.70 4.00 -12.07
N ARG A 12 -2.52 2.75 -11.63
CA ARG A 12 -2.17 1.58 -12.44
C ARG A 12 -0.80 1.73 -13.09
N ASP A 13 0.14 2.37 -12.39
CA ASP A 13 1.51 2.52 -12.85
C ASP A 13 2.36 1.24 -12.63
N GLY A 14 1.79 0.24 -11.95
CA GLY A 14 2.45 -1.03 -11.65
C GLY A 14 3.33 -0.99 -10.40
N SER A 15 3.28 0.10 -9.64
CA SER A 15 3.96 0.33 -8.36
C SER A 15 2.93 0.75 -7.30
N ILE A 16 3.28 0.60 -6.02
CA ILE A 16 2.44 1.12 -4.93
C ILE A 16 3.26 2.16 -4.19
N THR A 17 2.81 3.41 -4.26
CA THR A 17 3.43 4.50 -3.51
C THR A 17 2.98 4.53 -2.05
N LYS A 18 3.75 5.23 -1.20
CA LYS A 18 3.39 5.49 0.21
C LYS A 18 2.06 6.21 0.32
N GLU A 19 1.79 7.15 -0.58
CA GLU A 19 0.54 7.90 -0.65
C GLU A 19 -0.66 7.00 -0.94
N GLU A 20 -0.51 6.06 -1.89
CA GLU A 20 -1.56 5.13 -2.30
C GLU A 20 -1.89 4.11 -1.21
N LEU A 21 -0.84 3.50 -0.63
CA LEU A 21 -0.99 2.61 0.51
C LEU A 21 -1.69 3.33 1.69
N GLY A 22 -1.27 4.56 1.99
CA GLY A 22 -1.85 5.38 3.04
C GLY A 22 -3.31 5.78 2.78
N ARG A 23 -3.73 5.94 1.52
CA ARG A 23 -5.13 6.21 1.15
C ARG A 23 -6.03 5.01 1.41
N VAL A 24 -5.61 3.83 0.98
CA VAL A 24 -6.40 2.60 1.18
C VAL A 24 -6.52 2.28 2.67
N MET A 25 -5.44 2.42 3.42
CA MET A 25 -5.42 2.13 4.86
C MET A 25 -6.34 3.07 5.66
N ARG A 26 -6.35 4.37 5.34
CA ARG A 26 -7.35 5.30 5.89
C ARG A 26 -8.78 4.91 5.52
N GLY A 27 -9.02 4.44 4.30
CA GLY A 27 -10.32 3.97 3.84
C GLY A 27 -10.81 2.71 4.56
N LEU A 28 -9.90 1.85 5.01
CA LEU A 28 -10.19 0.65 5.79
C LEU A 28 -10.43 0.93 7.28
N GLY A 29 -10.36 2.20 7.71
CA GLY A 29 -10.59 2.60 9.10
C GLY A 29 -9.47 2.20 10.06
N GLN A 30 -8.43 1.54 9.55
CA GLN A 30 -7.20 1.32 10.28
C GLN A 30 -6.33 2.56 10.10
N PHE A 31 -6.13 3.32 11.18
CA PHE A 31 -4.98 4.20 11.28
C PHE A 31 -3.73 3.31 11.33
N ALA A 32 -3.38 2.71 10.20
CA ALA A 32 -2.14 1.98 10.02
C ALA A 32 -1.06 2.95 10.46
N ARG A 33 -0.36 2.59 11.53
CA ARG A 33 0.70 3.45 12.04
C ARG A 33 1.73 3.53 10.93
N THR A 34 2.32 4.69 10.71
CA THR A 34 3.29 4.92 9.63
C THR A 34 4.37 3.83 9.55
N GLU A 35 4.71 3.22 10.69
CA GLU A 35 5.63 2.09 10.80
C GLU A 35 5.11 0.79 10.17
N GLU A 36 3.83 0.43 10.34
CA GLU A 36 3.24 -0.76 9.69
C GLU A 36 3.19 -0.61 8.18
N LEU A 37 2.91 0.62 7.70
CA LEU A 37 2.96 0.93 6.26
C LEU A 37 4.39 0.77 5.72
N ARG A 38 5.38 1.15 6.52
CA ARG A 38 6.79 0.99 6.16
C ARG A 38 7.19 -0.47 6.06
N THR A 39 6.78 -1.30 7.02
CA THR A 39 7.02 -2.75 6.97
C THR A 39 6.32 -3.39 5.78
N MET A 40 5.08 -3.01 5.48
CA MET A 40 4.37 -3.53 4.29
C MET A 40 5.07 -3.15 2.98
N LEU A 41 5.63 -1.94 2.89
CA LEU A 41 6.42 -1.53 1.72
C LEU A 41 7.77 -2.25 1.65
N GLU A 42 8.49 -2.36 2.78
CA GLU A 42 9.78 -3.04 2.88
C GLU A 42 9.66 -4.55 2.56
N GLU A 43 8.54 -5.21 2.88
CA GLU A 43 8.31 -6.62 2.49
C GLU A 43 7.95 -6.79 1.01
N ILE A 44 7.39 -5.76 0.37
CA ILE A 44 7.00 -5.81 -1.05
C ILE A 44 8.18 -5.46 -1.97
N ASP A 45 9.14 -4.66 -1.50
CA ASP A 45 10.31 -4.16 -2.25
C ASP A 45 11.51 -5.15 -2.25
N THR A 46 11.25 -6.46 -2.14
CA THR A 46 12.32 -7.49 -2.09
C THR A 46 12.70 -8.01 -3.49
N ASP A 47 12.81 -7.12 -4.49
CA ASP A 47 13.36 -7.42 -5.82
C ASP A 47 14.43 -6.38 -6.23
#